data_AF-A0A3R7XD94-F1
#
_entry.id   AF-A0A3R7XD94-F1
#
_cell.length_a   1.000
_cell.length_b   1.000
_cell.length_c   1.000
_cell.angle_alpha   90.00
_cell.angle_beta   90.00
_cell.angle_gamma   90.00
#
_symmetry.space_group_name_H-M   'P 1'
#
loop_
_entity.id
_entity.type
_entity.pdbx_description
1 polymer ?
#
loop_
_entity_poly.entity_id
_entity_poly.type
_entity_poly.pdbx_seq_one_letter_code
_entity_poly.pdbx_strand_id
1 'polypeptide(L)'
;LNRLQDRGRFFVSSSDIIYKGQVIGEHNRDNDLAVNLVKGKQLTNMRKSGSDDAMKIAPKTEFSLEESMEYIKDDEYLEITPISLRMRKIK
;
A
#
# COMPACT_ATOMS: atom_id res chain seq x y z
N LEU A 1 8.32 -1.40 -5.66
CA LEU A 1 6.92 -1.82 -5.89
C LEU A 1 6.77 -3.27 -6.38
N ASN A 2 7.62 -3.78 -7.28
CA ASN A 2 7.39 -5.06 -7.99
C ASN A 2 7.08 -6.26 -7.07
N ARG A 3 7.98 -6.55 -6.14
CA ARG A 3 7.83 -7.65 -5.17
C ARG A 3 6.79 -7.43 -4.09
N LEU A 4 6.25 -6.22 -3.99
CA LEU A 4 5.22 -5.87 -3.02
C LEU A 4 3.83 -6.07 -3.61
N GLN A 5 3.67 -5.93 -4.94
CA GLN A 5 2.41 -6.23 -5.63
C GLN A 5 2.05 -7.72 -5.54
N ASP A 6 3.04 -8.62 -5.55
CA ASP A 6 2.81 -10.05 -5.29
C ASP A 6 2.28 -10.34 -3.88
N ARG A 7 2.40 -9.37 -2.96
CA ARG A 7 2.03 -9.54 -1.54
C ARG A 7 0.66 -8.96 -1.22
N GLY A 8 0.00 -8.27 -2.15
CA GLY A 8 -1.19 -7.53 -1.77
C GLY A 8 -1.78 -6.63 -2.85
N ARG A 9 -2.93 -6.05 -2.52
CA ARG A 9 -3.57 -4.99 -3.30
C ARG A 9 -3.23 -3.64 -2.69
N PHE A 10 -2.89 -2.66 -3.52
CA PHE A 10 -2.55 -1.31 -3.05
C PHE A 10 -3.73 -0.36 -3.18
N PHE A 11 -3.88 0.53 -2.20
CA PHE A 11 -4.87 1.62 -2.20
C PHE A 11 -4.26 2.94 -2.67
N VAL A 12 -2.93 2.97 -2.80
CA VAL A 12 -2.15 4.15 -3.21
C VAL A 12 -1.44 3.90 -4.54
N SER A 13 -1.32 4.97 -5.31
CA SER A 13 -0.51 5.01 -6.53
C SER A 13 0.97 5.26 -6.21
N SER A 14 1.86 5.02 -7.18
CA SER A 14 3.29 5.30 -7.02
C SER A 14 3.62 6.79 -6.81
N SER A 15 2.69 7.69 -7.15
CA SER A 15 2.88 9.14 -7.07
C SER A 15 2.21 9.75 -5.82
N ASP A 16 1.50 8.94 -5.03
CA ASP A 16 0.74 9.44 -3.89
C ASP A 16 1.68 9.76 -2.72
N ILE A 17 1.41 10.90 -2.07
CA ILE A 17 2.12 11.29 -0.85
C ILE A 17 1.57 10.45 0.30
N ILE A 18 2.45 9.66 0.91
CA ILE A 18 2.12 8.82 2.06
C ILE A 18 2.81 9.30 3.33
N TYR A 19 2.24 8.96 4.47
CA TYR A 19 2.83 9.24 5.78
C TYR A 19 2.93 7.99 6.65
N LYS A 20 3.70 8.07 7.74
CA LYS A 20 3.91 6.95 8.67
C LYS A 20 2.61 6.56 9.38
N GLY A 21 2.26 5.28 9.30
CA GLY A 21 1.06 4.71 9.91
C GLY A 21 -0.18 4.75 9.00
N GLN A 22 -0.06 5.29 7.78
CA GLN A 22 -1.11 5.17 6.77
C GLN A 22 -1.21 3.72 6.29
N VAL A 23 -2.43 3.21 6.18
CA VAL A 23 -2.73 1.94 5.52
C VAL A 23 -2.72 2.19 4.01
N ILE A 24 -1.82 1.49 3.33
CA ILE A 24 -1.48 1.69 1.90
C ILE A 24 -1.96 0.55 1.02
N GLY A 25 -2.48 -0.51 1.61
CA GLY A 25 -2.92 -1.71 0.90
C GLY A 25 -3.27 -2.85 1.84
N GLU A 26 -3.82 -3.88 1.24
CA GLU A 26 -4.19 -5.14 1.86
C GLU A 26 -3.08 -6.16 1.66
N HIS A 27 -2.73 -6.89 2.71
CA HIS A 27 -1.78 -7.99 2.62
C HIS A 27 -2.55 -9.29 2.32
N ASN A 28 -1.99 -10.13 1.44
CA ASN A 28 -2.58 -11.44 1.09
C ASN A 28 -2.58 -12.47 2.24
N ARG A 29 -2.12 -12.09 3.43
CA ARG A 29 -2.10 -12.90 4.65
C ARG A 29 -2.72 -12.09 5.78
N ASP A 30 -3.28 -12.79 6.76
CA ASP A 30 -4.02 -12.20 7.88
C ASP A 30 -3.18 -11.32 8.81
N ASN A 31 -1.85 -11.34 8.67
CA ASN A 31 -0.95 -10.55 9.49
C ASN A 31 -0.64 -9.19 8.85
N ASP A 32 -0.50 -8.16 9.69
CA ASP A 32 -0.07 -6.84 9.24
C ASP A 32 1.41 -6.84 8.84
N LEU A 33 1.75 -6.01 7.84
CA LEU A 33 3.11 -5.86 7.34
C LEU A 33 3.47 -4.37 7.19
N ALA A 34 4.40 -3.89 8.03
CA ALA A 34 4.97 -2.57 7.87
C ALA A 34 5.96 -2.55 6.68
N VAL A 35 5.67 -1.75 5.66
CA VAL A 35 6.53 -1.59 4.48
C VAL A 35 6.90 -0.13 4.24
N ASN A 36 8.07 0.06 3.65
CA ASN A 36 8.52 1.37 3.18
C ASN A 36 8.34 1.43 1.66
N LEU A 37 7.48 2.33 1.18
CA LEU A 37 7.26 2.59 -0.26
C LEU A 37 8.12 3.74 -0.81
N VAL A 38 8.66 4.61 0.05
CA VAL A 38 9.41 5.81 -0.36
C VAL A 38 10.85 5.47 -0.73
N LYS A 39 11.49 4.57 0.03
CA LYS A 39 12.85 4.11 -0.28
C LYS A 39 12.79 2.67 -0.79
N GLY A 40 13.28 2.45 -2.00
CA GLY A 40 13.50 1.11 -2.53
C GLY A 40 14.39 0.31 -1.58
N LYS A 41 13.96 -0.88 -1.19
CA LYS A 41 14.80 -1.81 -0.44
C LYS A 41 15.99 -2.19 -1.33
N GLN A 42 17.21 -1.80 -0.93
CA GLN A 42 18.42 -2.24 -1.62
C GLN A 42 18.44 -3.78 -1.64
N LEU A 43 18.41 -4.35 -2.84
CA LEU A 43 18.53 -5.78 -3.07
C LEU A 43 20.01 -6.15 -2.99
N THR A 44 20.53 -6.41 -1.79
CA THR A 44 21.90 -6.96 -1.65
C THR A 44 22.01 -8.42 -2.11
N ASN A 45 20.89 -9.14 -2.28
CA ASN A 45 20.87 -10.55 -2.67
C ASN A 45 20.13 -10.84 -3.99
N MET A 46 20.38 -10.08 -5.06
CA MET A 46 19.92 -10.48 -6.40
C MET A 46 21.04 -10.46 -7.44
N ARG A 47 21.87 -11.50 -7.42
CA ARG A 47 22.46 -12.03 -8.66
C ARG A 47 21.32 -12.63 -9.47
N LYS A 48 20.86 -11.96 -10.52
CA LYS A 48 20.31 -12.56 -11.73
C LYS A 48 20.28 -11.51 -12.84
N SER A 49 21.13 -11.77 -13.82
CA SER A 49 21.16 -11.21 -15.16
C SER A 49 19.81 -11.47 -15.84
N GLY A 50 19.23 -10.47 -16.51
CA GLY A 50 18.13 -10.68 -17.45
C GLY A 50 17.02 -9.64 -17.33
N SER A 51 16.96 -8.78 -18.35
CA SER A 51 15.79 -8.07 -18.89
C SER A 51 15.11 -7.01 -17.99
N ASP A 52 15.19 -5.76 -18.44
CA ASP A 52 14.31 -4.66 -18.02
C ASP A 52 12.84 -5.04 -18.26
N ASP A 53 12.21 -5.64 -17.26
CA ASP A 53 10.76 -5.78 -17.21
C ASP A 53 10.20 -4.38 -16.92
N ALA A 54 9.64 -3.74 -17.94
CA ALA A 54 8.84 -2.54 -17.80
C ALA A 54 7.64 -2.85 -16.89
N MET A 55 7.83 -2.60 -15.60
CA MET A 55 6.90 -3.01 -14.55
C MET A 55 5.53 -2.41 -14.75
N LYS A 56 4.54 -3.24 -15.08
CA LYS A 56 3.12 -2.87 -15.02
C LYS A 56 2.71 -2.82 -13.55
N ILE A 57 2.49 -1.62 -13.03
CA ILE A 57 1.97 -1.42 -11.67
C ILE A 57 0.46 -1.68 -11.71
N ALA A 58 -0.02 -2.60 -10.86
CA ALA A 58 -1.45 -2.81 -10.69
C ALA A 58 -2.16 -1.49 -10.30
N PRO A 59 -3.36 -1.21 -10.85
CA PRO A 59 -4.11 -0.01 -10.49
C PRO A 59 -4.44 -0.04 -8.99
N LYS A 60 -4.48 1.13 -8.37
CA LYS A 60 -4.90 1.24 -6.96
C LYS A 60 -6.39 0.92 -6.84
N THR A 61 -6.75 0.29 -5.73
CA THR A 61 -8.15 0.17 -5.32
C THR A 61 -8.57 1.49 -4.68
N GLU A 62 -9.53 2.17 -5.29
CA GLU A 62 -10.16 3.35 -4.70
C GLU A 62 -11.42 2.91 -3.97
N PHE A 63 -11.56 3.34 -2.71
CA PHE A 63 -12.73 3.06 -1.90
C PHE A 63 -13.64 4.28 -1.82
N SER A 64 -14.95 4.02 -1.80
CA SER A 64 -15.92 5.02 -1.35
C SER A 64 -15.83 5.24 0.17
N LEU A 65 -16.56 6.25 0.67
CA LEU A 65 -16.66 6.49 2.11
C LEU A 65 -17.27 5.28 2.83
N GLU A 66 -18.35 4.76 2.28
CA GLU A 66 -19.10 3.61 2.80
C GLU A 66 -18.23 2.35 2.81
N GLU A 67 -17.54 2.07 1.69
CA GLU A 67 -16.62 0.92 1.61
C GLU A 67 -15.48 1.05 2.61
N SER A 68 -14.94 2.26 2.81
CA SER A 68 -13.88 2.48 3.79
C SER A 68 -14.37 2.31 5.23
N MET A 69 -15.63 2.69 5.51
CA MET A 69 -16.26 2.48 6.82
C MET A 69 -16.54 1.00 7.10
N GLU A 70 -16.80 0.20 6.07
CA GLU A 70 -16.98 -1.25 6.21
C GLU A 70 -15.63 -1.98 6.30
N TYR A 71 -14.59 -1.46 5.64
CA TYR A 71 -13.27 -2.09 5.59
C TYR A 71 -12.43 -1.91 6.86
N ILE A 72 -12.62 -0.78 7.55
CA ILE A 72 -11.77 -0.39 8.67
C ILE A 72 -11.87 -1.35 9.86
N LYS A 73 -10.74 -1.62 10.53
CA LYS A 73 -10.68 -2.43 11.75
C LYS A 73 -10.76 -1.58 13.02
N ASP A 74 -11.01 -2.24 14.16
CA ASP A 74 -11.08 -1.60 15.49
C ASP A 74 -9.80 -0.84 15.88
N ASP A 75 -8.64 -1.20 15.31
CA ASP A 75 -7.35 -0.60 15.58
C ASP A 75 -6.91 0.45 14.53
N GLU A 76 -7.86 0.90 13.71
CA GLU A 76 -7.67 1.83 12.60
C GLU A 76 -8.58 3.06 12.70
N TYR A 77 -8.15 4.16 12.08
CA TYR A 77 -8.94 5.37 11.89
C TYR A 77 -9.09 5.72 10.42
N LEU A 78 -10.26 6.26 10.09
CA LEU A 78 -10.57 6.84 8.80
C LEU A 78 -10.35 8.36 8.87
N GLU A 79 -9.34 8.83 8.15
CA GLU A 79 -9.05 10.24 7.98
C GLU A 79 -9.86 10.77 6.80
N ILE A 80 -10.80 11.67 7.08
CA ILE A 80 -11.70 12.26 6.09
C ILE A 80 -11.34 13.73 5.91
N THR A 81 -11.06 14.12 4.67
CA THR A 81 -10.97 15.53 4.25
C THR A 81 -11.82 15.72 2.99
N PRO A 82 -12.19 16.97 2.62
CA PRO A 82 -12.97 17.22 1.42
C PRO A 82 -12.31 16.73 0.11
N ILE A 83 -10.99 16.51 0.13
CA ILE A 83 -10.20 16.14 -1.06
C ILE A 83 -9.72 14.68 -0.99
N SER A 84 -9.69 14.08 0.21
CA SER A 84 -9.06 12.78 0.40
C SER A 84 -9.71 11.95 1.51
N LEU A 85 -9.82 10.66 1.23
CA LEU A 85 -10.19 9.62 2.18
C LEU A 85 -8.99 8.70 2.39
N ARG A 86 -8.55 8.53 3.64
CA ARG A 86 -7.36 7.70 3.96
C ARG A 86 -7.60 6.85 5.20
N MET A 87 -7.10 5.61 5.17
CA MET A 87 -7.09 4.73 6.34
C MET A 87 -5.72 4.77 7.03
N ARG A 88 -5.70 4.67 8.36
CA ARG A 88 -4.46 4.65 9.15
C ARG A 88 -4.58 3.77 10.39
N LYS A 89 -3.46 3.23 10.88
CA LYS A 89 -3.39 2.59 12.19
C LYS A 89 -3.40 3.62 13.32
N ILE A 90 -3.99 3.24 14.45
CA ILE A 90 -3.99 4.03 15.70
C ILE A 90 -2.57 4.09 16.31
N LYS A 91 -1.78 3.02 16.15
CA LYS A 91 -0.44 2.87 16.75
C LYS A 91 0.63 2.46 15.73
#